data_AF-A0A5B7BH61-F1
#
_entry.id   AF-A0A5B7BH61-F1
#
_cell.length_a   1.000
_cell.length_b   1.000
_cell.length_c   1.000
_cell.angle_alpha   90.00
_cell.angle_beta   90.00
_cell.angle_gamma   90.00
#
_symmetry.space_group_name_H-M   'P 1'
#
loop_
_entity.id
_entity.type
_entity.pdbx_description
1 polymer ?
#
loop_
_entity_poly.entity_id
_entity_poly.type
_entity_poly.pdbx_seq_one_letter_code
_entity_poly.pdbx_strand_id
1 'polypeptide(L)'
;MFLTHLPRFHPHFPIFTPSPALYTQLFFTHKSKLPISATLFSTPKTNPISHFSSTPTLPSISSQTPQKLSPPEETHIEISLEKLFVPPETDVSSDNTALSTRILKGSNIVLSKYARDAQVVQAEFVKSSVRAEDCPSDGLPEFALVGRSNVGKSSLLNSLVRRKRLALTSKKPGKTQCINHFRINDSWHLVDLPGYGYAAAPHELRTDWDKFTKDYFLNRSTLVSVFLLIDASIPAKKIDLEYASWLGQNQIPMTLIFTKCDKRKKKKNGGKRPEENVQDFQELIRDFFQTAPPWIMTSSVTNQGRDEILLHMAQLRNYWLKH
;
A
#
# COMPACT_ATOMS: atom_id res chain seq x y z
N MET A 1 41.09 -26.55 -1.83
CA MET A 1 39.88 -26.61 -0.98
C MET A 1 39.92 -25.39 -0.06
N PHE A 2 39.48 -24.23 -0.55
CA PHE A 2 39.46 -22.99 0.23
C PHE A 2 38.05 -22.41 0.14
N LEU A 3 37.31 -22.55 1.24
CA LEU A 3 36.05 -21.84 1.48
C LEU A 3 36.41 -20.37 1.76
N THR A 4 36.11 -19.49 0.82
CA THR A 4 36.10 -18.04 1.08
C THR A 4 34.73 -17.67 1.63
N HIS A 5 34.72 -17.33 2.92
CA HIS A 5 33.64 -16.63 3.61
C HIS A 5 33.27 -15.34 2.84
N LEU A 6 32.02 -15.24 2.39
CA LEU A 6 31.43 -13.98 1.97
C LEU A 6 30.99 -13.20 3.23
N PRO A 7 31.23 -11.88 3.29
CA PRO A 7 30.82 -11.08 4.43
C PRO A 7 29.30 -10.91 4.44
N ARG A 8 28.67 -11.24 5.57
CA ARG A 8 27.30 -10.80 5.88
C ARG A 8 27.34 -9.28 6.07
N PHE A 9 26.91 -8.52 5.08
CA PHE A 9 26.71 -7.08 5.23
C PHE A 9 25.49 -6.81 6.13
N HIS A 10 25.69 -5.91 7.09
CA HIS A 10 24.68 -5.49 8.07
C HIS A 10 23.61 -4.59 7.41
N PRO A 11 22.31 -4.75 7.73
CA PRO A 11 21.30 -3.84 7.23
C PRO A 11 21.27 -2.58 8.11
N HIS A 12 21.78 -1.46 7.61
CA HIS A 12 21.68 -0.14 8.25
C HIS A 12 20.47 0.69 7.78
N PHE A 13 19.40 0.05 7.31
CA PHE A 13 18.09 0.71 7.30
C PHE A 13 17.56 0.78 8.75
N PRO A 14 16.63 1.69 9.10
CA PRO A 14 15.86 1.51 10.33
C PRO A 14 15.10 0.20 10.11
N ILE A 15 15.63 -0.87 10.68
CA ILE A 15 15.06 -2.20 10.57
C ILE A 15 13.70 -2.10 11.23
N PHE A 16 12.64 -2.44 10.50
CA PHE A 16 11.31 -2.61 11.06
C PHE A 16 11.37 -3.80 12.03
N THR A 17 11.71 -3.53 13.28
CA THR A 17 11.77 -4.56 14.31
C THR A 17 10.36 -4.80 14.83
N PRO A 18 9.81 -6.02 14.69
CA PRO A 18 8.52 -6.36 15.29
C PRO A 18 8.62 -6.37 16.82
N SER A 19 7.51 -6.13 17.53
CA SER A 19 7.47 -6.16 19.01
C SER A 19 7.38 -7.60 19.56
N PRO A 20 8.33 -8.12 20.35
CA PRO A 20 8.35 -9.54 20.74
C PRO A 20 7.15 -10.04 21.57
N ALA A 21 6.37 -9.17 22.22
CA ALA A 21 5.55 -9.54 23.38
C ALA A 21 4.07 -9.89 23.14
N LEU A 22 3.48 -9.58 21.98
CA LEU A 22 2.01 -9.63 21.80
C LEU A 22 1.49 -10.74 20.86
N TYR A 23 2.36 -11.56 20.31
CA TYR A 23 2.02 -12.39 19.15
C TYR A 23 1.14 -13.61 19.42
N THR A 24 1.09 -14.13 20.65
CA THR A 24 0.37 -15.40 20.93
C THR A 24 -1.03 -15.22 21.51
N GLN A 25 -1.36 -14.06 22.11
CA GLN A 25 -2.58 -13.95 22.91
C GLN A 25 -3.86 -13.58 22.15
N LEU A 26 -3.78 -12.91 20.99
CA LEU A 26 -4.99 -12.46 20.26
C LEU A 26 -5.61 -13.53 19.34
N PHE A 27 -4.94 -14.66 19.10
CA PHE A 27 -5.35 -15.62 18.07
C PHE A 27 -5.98 -16.92 18.59
N PHE A 28 -6.21 -17.05 19.91
CA PHE A 28 -6.80 -18.23 20.53
C PHE A 28 -8.00 -17.96 21.47
N THR A 29 -8.77 -16.90 21.31
CA THR A 29 -10.03 -16.74 22.08
C THR A 29 -11.15 -16.09 21.28
N HIS A 30 -11.91 -16.90 20.54
CA HIS A 30 -13.38 -16.74 20.43
C HIS A 30 -14.02 -18.01 19.86
N LYS A 31 -14.19 -19.03 20.72
CA LYS A 31 -15.28 -20.00 20.57
C LYS A 31 -16.31 -19.67 21.64
N SER A 32 -17.41 -19.05 21.25
CA SER A 32 -18.62 -19.02 22.07
C SER A 32 -19.86 -19.14 21.20
N LYS A 33 -20.69 -20.09 21.62
CA LYS A 33 -21.88 -20.66 20.98
C LYS A 33 -22.99 -19.62 20.79
N LEU A 34 -23.75 -19.73 19.70
CA LEU A 34 -25.08 -19.11 19.54
C LEU A 34 -26.15 -20.22 19.64
N PRO A 35 -27.26 -20.01 20.38
CA PRO A 35 -28.40 -20.90 20.31
C PRO A 35 -29.32 -20.53 19.14
N ILE A 36 -29.89 -21.57 18.56
CA ILE A 36 -30.90 -21.58 17.52
C ILE A 36 -32.24 -21.20 18.16
N SER A 37 -33.02 -20.32 17.52
CA SER A 37 -34.48 -20.39 17.60
C SER A 37 -35.08 -19.98 16.28
N ALA A 38 -35.90 -20.87 15.74
CA ALA A 38 -36.58 -20.77 14.46
C ALA A 38 -38.05 -20.42 14.71
N THR A 39 -38.61 -19.54 13.86
CA THR A 39 -40.05 -19.51 13.57
C THR A 39 -40.29 -18.91 12.19
N LEU A 40 -41.31 -19.46 11.54
CA LEU A 40 -41.60 -19.47 10.11
C LEU A 40 -42.66 -18.43 9.68
N PHE A 41 -42.77 -18.26 8.34
CA PHE A 41 -43.94 -17.79 7.54
C PHE A 41 -44.30 -16.29 7.66
N SER A 42 -44.76 -15.53 6.66
CA SER A 42 -45.21 -15.73 5.26
C SER A 42 -45.31 -14.36 4.56
N THR A 43 -45.18 -14.31 3.23
CA THR A 43 -45.55 -13.19 2.31
C THR A 43 -47.05 -13.21 1.94
N PRO A 44 -47.64 -12.38 1.02
CA PRO A 44 -47.40 -10.99 0.52
C PRO A 44 -48.72 -10.15 0.37
N LYS A 45 -48.64 -8.99 -0.34
CA LYS A 45 -49.67 -8.18 -1.09
C LYS A 45 -50.04 -6.83 -0.43
N THR A 46 -50.39 -5.69 -1.07
CA THR A 46 -50.45 -5.10 -2.44
C THR A 46 -50.82 -3.59 -2.26
N ASN A 47 -50.44 -2.71 -3.20
CA ASN A 47 -50.82 -1.28 -3.40
C ASN A 47 -52.35 -1.05 -3.60
N PRO A 48 -52.97 0.19 -3.65
CA PRO A 48 -52.49 1.42 -4.34
C PRO A 48 -52.96 2.86 -3.90
N ILE A 49 -52.25 3.87 -4.47
CA ILE A 49 -52.65 5.18 -5.07
C ILE A 49 -53.72 6.08 -4.39
N SER A 50 -53.36 7.35 -4.13
CA SER A 50 -54.15 8.52 -4.58
C SER A 50 -53.34 9.84 -4.62
N HIS A 51 -53.67 10.63 -5.64
CA HIS A 51 -53.17 11.96 -5.99
C HIS A 51 -53.70 13.04 -5.03
N PHE A 52 -52.98 14.16 -4.85
CA PHE A 52 -53.59 15.50 -4.90
C PHE A 52 -52.54 16.60 -5.12
N SER A 53 -52.81 17.42 -6.13
CA SER A 53 -52.11 18.64 -6.52
C SER A 53 -52.72 19.86 -5.82
N SER A 54 -51.89 20.83 -5.39
CA SER A 54 -52.21 22.27 -5.45
C SER A 54 -51.05 23.13 -4.93
N THR A 55 -50.43 23.87 -5.84
CA THR A 55 -49.91 25.25 -5.65
C THR A 55 -51.10 26.20 -5.42
N PRO A 56 -50.98 27.33 -4.69
CA PRO A 56 -50.16 28.46 -5.17
C PRO A 56 -49.54 29.42 -4.11
N THR A 57 -48.78 30.38 -4.67
CA THR A 57 -48.51 31.76 -4.23
C THR A 57 -47.37 32.09 -3.24
N LEU A 58 -46.41 32.88 -3.76
CA LEU A 58 -45.41 33.68 -3.05
C LEU A 58 -46.06 34.79 -2.21
N PRO A 59 -45.34 35.30 -1.19
CA PRO A 59 -44.92 36.71 -1.29
C PRO A 59 -43.48 37.03 -0.82
N SER A 60 -42.95 38.07 -1.49
CA SER A 60 -42.05 39.13 -1.03
C SER A 60 -40.72 38.83 -0.32
N ILE A 61 -39.68 39.23 -1.05
CA ILE A 61 -38.29 39.50 -0.70
C ILE A 61 -38.17 40.38 0.55
N SER A 62 -37.38 39.93 1.53
CA SER A 62 -36.67 40.80 2.47
C SER A 62 -35.17 40.55 2.35
N SER A 63 -34.44 41.64 2.17
CA SER A 63 -32.99 41.69 1.97
C SER A 63 -32.23 41.28 3.22
N GLN A 64 -31.53 40.14 3.16
CA GLN A 64 -30.47 39.80 4.11
C GLN A 64 -29.12 39.78 3.38
N THR A 65 -28.21 40.58 3.92
CA THR A 65 -26.83 40.80 3.53
C THR A 65 -26.06 39.47 3.41
N PRO A 66 -25.26 39.22 2.36
CA PRO A 66 -24.49 37.99 2.27
C PRO A 66 -23.37 37.98 3.32
N GLN A 67 -23.48 37.11 4.32
CA GLN A 67 -22.33 36.74 5.15
C GLN A 67 -21.29 36.06 4.27
N LYS A 68 -20.13 36.70 4.19
CA LYS A 68 -18.92 36.22 3.52
C LYS A 68 -18.53 34.87 4.14
N LEU A 69 -18.76 33.77 3.42
CA LEU A 69 -18.20 32.46 3.78
C LEU A 69 -16.67 32.62 3.84
N SER A 70 -16.11 32.40 5.02
CA SER A 70 -14.69 32.13 5.19
C SER A 70 -14.34 30.85 4.42
N PRO A 71 -13.14 30.75 3.82
CA PRO A 71 -12.66 29.49 3.25
C PRO A 71 -12.66 28.40 4.33
N PRO A 72 -12.84 27.12 3.98
CA PRO A 72 -12.74 26.05 4.96
C PRO A 72 -11.34 26.08 5.56
N GLU A 73 -11.26 26.17 6.88
CA GLU A 73 -10.02 26.01 7.63
C GLU A 73 -9.38 24.70 7.18
N GLU A 74 -8.20 24.80 6.55
CA GLU A 74 -7.34 23.65 6.34
C GLU A 74 -6.96 23.14 7.74
N THR A 75 -7.61 22.07 8.17
CA THR A 75 -7.25 21.35 9.38
C THR A 75 -5.81 20.90 9.25
N HIS A 76 -4.89 21.65 9.85
CA HIS A 76 -3.51 21.24 10.07
C HIS A 76 -3.56 20.00 10.96
N ILE A 77 -3.56 18.81 10.36
CA ILE A 77 -3.42 17.55 11.08
C ILE A 77 -1.99 17.52 11.60
N GLU A 78 -1.81 17.86 12.88
CA GLU A 78 -0.53 17.71 13.57
C GLU A 78 -0.26 16.21 13.75
N ILE A 79 0.51 15.63 12.82
CA ILE A 79 0.91 14.22 12.89
C ILE A 79 2.02 14.11 13.94
N SER A 80 1.75 13.41 15.05
CA SER A 80 2.75 13.12 16.08
C SER A 80 3.98 12.43 15.48
N LEU A 81 5.19 12.81 15.89
CA LEU A 81 6.47 12.29 15.35
C LEU A 81 6.54 10.75 15.37
N GLU A 82 5.97 10.10 16.37
CA GLU A 82 5.93 8.64 16.51
C GLU A 82 5.17 7.92 15.37
N LYS A 83 4.30 8.65 14.66
CA LYS A 83 3.53 8.14 13.51
C LYS A 83 4.25 8.37 12.19
N LEU A 84 5.32 9.15 12.18
CA LEU A 84 6.11 9.46 10.99
C LEU A 84 7.18 8.40 10.76
N PHE A 85 7.35 8.03 9.50
CA PHE A 85 8.54 7.35 9.04
C PHE A 85 9.62 8.38 8.75
N VAL A 86 10.66 8.37 9.56
CA VAL A 86 11.83 9.22 9.41
C VAL A 86 12.98 8.39 8.83
N PRO A 87 13.45 8.69 7.62
CA PRO A 87 14.60 7.98 7.03
C PRO A 87 15.88 8.22 7.84
N PRO A 88 16.87 7.32 7.76
CA PRO A 88 18.17 7.51 8.41
C PRO A 88 18.82 8.84 8.04
N GLU A 89 19.59 9.40 8.97
CA GLU A 89 20.31 10.67 8.82
C GLU A 89 19.41 11.86 8.42
N THR A 90 18.12 11.80 8.75
CA THR A 90 17.20 12.93 8.59
C THR A 90 17.16 13.72 9.88
N ASP A 91 17.55 14.99 9.81
CA ASP A 91 17.44 15.90 10.95
C ASP A 91 15.99 16.38 11.09
N VAL A 92 15.39 16.06 12.23
CA VAL A 92 13.99 16.35 12.58
C VAL A 92 13.89 17.45 13.66
N SER A 93 15.03 18.06 14.06
CA SER A 93 15.10 19.03 15.18
C SER A 93 14.55 20.42 14.88
N SER A 94 14.07 20.68 13.66
CA SER A 94 13.50 21.96 13.23
C SER A 94 12.03 22.13 13.62
N ASP A 95 11.60 23.38 13.85
CA ASP A 95 10.20 23.80 14.12
C ASP A 95 9.14 22.97 13.38
N ASN A 96 8.06 22.58 14.07
CA ASN A 96 6.98 21.72 13.53
C ASN A 96 6.45 22.17 12.15
N THR A 97 6.43 23.48 11.90
CA THR A 97 6.03 24.06 10.61
C THR A 97 6.97 23.65 9.46
N ALA A 98 8.28 23.61 9.69
CA ALA A 98 9.27 23.19 8.69
C ALA A 98 9.16 21.68 8.38
N LEU A 99 8.84 20.86 9.37
CA LEU A 99 8.65 19.41 9.18
C LEU A 99 7.43 19.08 8.33
N SER A 100 6.32 19.79 8.52
CA SER A 100 5.10 19.58 7.72
C SER A 100 5.33 19.76 6.22
N THR A 101 6.22 20.68 5.81
CA THR A 101 6.57 20.91 4.40
C THR A 101 7.45 19.81 3.80
N ARG A 102 8.11 19.00 4.65
CA ARG A 102 8.99 17.89 4.24
C ARG A 102 8.26 16.55 4.22
N ILE A 103 7.03 16.46 4.72
CA ILE A 103 6.25 15.23 4.68
C ILE A 103 5.64 15.05 3.28
N LEU A 104 5.84 13.88 2.68
CA LEU A 104 5.24 13.53 1.40
C LEU A 104 3.71 13.53 1.52
N LYS A 105 3.02 14.16 0.58
CA LYS A 105 1.56 14.32 0.62
C LYS A 105 0.85 12.96 0.60
N GLY A 106 -0.15 12.78 1.48
CA GLY A 106 -0.89 11.52 1.58
C GLY A 106 -0.02 10.34 2.03
N SER A 107 0.95 10.60 2.91
CA SER A 107 1.88 9.62 3.47
C SER A 107 2.21 9.95 4.92
N ASN A 108 3.01 9.10 5.58
CA ASN A 108 3.72 9.44 6.82
C ASN A 108 5.24 9.61 6.63
N ILE A 109 5.72 9.81 5.41
CA ILE A 109 7.15 9.75 5.09
C ILE A 109 7.76 11.14 5.06
N VAL A 110 8.84 11.33 5.81
CA VAL A 110 9.65 12.55 5.78
C VAL A 110 10.68 12.48 4.65
N LEU A 111 10.84 13.58 3.93
CA LEU A 111 11.90 13.77 2.95
C LEU A 111 13.24 14.06 3.62
N SER A 112 14.26 13.32 3.20
CA SER A 112 15.65 13.51 3.58
C SER A 112 16.47 14.08 2.42
N LYS A 113 17.75 14.37 2.69
CA LYS A 113 18.75 14.77 1.67
C LYS A 113 18.96 13.74 0.55
N TYR A 114 18.49 12.50 0.73
CA TYR A 114 18.61 11.43 -0.26
C TYR A 114 17.52 11.47 -1.34
N ALA A 115 16.46 12.25 -1.18
CA ALA A 115 15.32 12.32 -2.12
C ALA A 115 15.63 13.11 -3.40
N ARG A 116 16.62 12.65 -4.17
CA ARG A 116 17.10 13.26 -5.43
C ARG A 116 17.13 12.24 -6.57
N ASP A 117 17.07 12.71 -7.81
CA ASP A 117 17.14 11.85 -9.01
C ASP A 117 16.01 10.82 -9.10
N ALA A 118 14.79 11.28 -8.82
CA ALA A 118 13.56 10.48 -8.80
C ALA A 118 12.89 10.29 -10.18
N GLN A 119 13.36 11.00 -11.21
CA GLN A 119 12.72 10.98 -12.53
C GLN A 119 12.86 9.62 -13.22
N VAL A 120 11.82 9.21 -13.95
CA VAL A 120 11.85 8.02 -14.80
C VAL A 120 11.91 8.48 -16.25
N VAL A 121 13.06 8.23 -16.90
CA VAL A 121 13.34 8.59 -18.30
C VAL A 121 13.17 7.36 -19.19
N GLN A 122 13.65 6.20 -18.74
CA GLN A 122 13.64 4.93 -19.46
C GLN A 122 13.16 3.79 -18.58
N ALA A 123 12.42 2.86 -19.17
CA ALA A 123 11.92 1.66 -18.50
C ALA A 123 11.86 0.50 -19.49
N GLU A 124 12.46 -0.65 -19.18
CA GLU A 124 12.56 -1.77 -20.12
C GLU A 124 12.21 -3.07 -19.42
N PHE A 125 11.45 -3.94 -20.08
CA PHE A 125 11.27 -5.30 -19.59
C PHE A 125 12.55 -6.09 -19.87
N VAL A 126 13.07 -6.73 -18.82
CA VAL A 126 14.32 -7.51 -18.90
C VAL A 126 14.01 -8.99 -19.06
N LYS A 127 13.34 -9.59 -18.07
CA LYS A 127 13.11 -11.04 -18.01
C LYS A 127 11.97 -11.39 -17.05
N SER A 128 11.35 -12.54 -17.30
CA SER A 128 10.47 -13.25 -16.38
C SER A 128 11.19 -14.49 -15.84
N SER A 129 11.19 -14.65 -14.51
CA SER A 129 11.88 -15.76 -13.83
C SER A 129 10.91 -16.48 -12.90
N VAL A 130 11.00 -17.81 -12.82
CA VAL A 130 10.20 -18.62 -11.89
C VAL A 130 10.95 -18.88 -10.59
N ARG A 131 12.29 -18.89 -10.64
CA ARG A 131 13.15 -19.06 -9.48
C ARG A 131 14.01 -17.82 -9.25
N ALA A 132 14.37 -17.57 -7.99
CA ALA A 132 15.22 -16.44 -7.61
C ALA A 132 16.60 -16.51 -8.29
N GLU A 133 17.15 -17.70 -8.46
CA GLU A 133 18.43 -17.97 -9.16
C GLU A 133 18.42 -17.55 -10.64
N ASP A 134 17.26 -17.55 -11.28
CA ASP A 134 17.11 -17.14 -12.69
C ASP A 134 16.96 -15.63 -12.88
N CYS A 135 16.85 -14.87 -11.79
CA CYS A 135 16.70 -13.41 -11.82
C CYS A 135 18.02 -12.75 -12.26
N PRO A 136 17.97 -11.54 -12.85
CA PRO A 136 19.18 -10.79 -13.20
C PRO A 136 20.17 -10.70 -12.04
N SER A 137 21.47 -10.73 -12.29
CA SER A 137 22.51 -10.71 -11.24
C SER A 137 23.49 -9.55 -11.41
N ASP A 138 23.02 -8.45 -12.00
CA ASP A 138 23.82 -7.25 -12.30
C ASP A 138 24.07 -6.34 -11.08
N GLY A 139 23.56 -6.71 -9.90
CA GLY A 139 23.82 -6.02 -8.64
C GLY A 139 23.04 -4.70 -8.46
N LEU A 140 22.12 -4.39 -9.37
CA LEU A 140 21.35 -3.13 -9.31
C LEU A 140 20.29 -3.18 -8.18
N PRO A 141 20.02 -2.05 -7.50
CA PRO A 141 19.00 -1.97 -6.46
C PRO A 141 17.60 -2.35 -6.95
N GLU A 142 16.82 -3.06 -6.14
CA GLU A 142 15.51 -3.60 -6.54
C GLU A 142 14.38 -3.14 -5.62
N PHE A 143 13.27 -2.75 -6.23
CA PHE A 143 12.01 -2.45 -5.55
C PHE A 143 10.95 -3.45 -6.00
N ALA A 144 10.47 -4.27 -5.07
CA ALA A 144 9.56 -5.35 -5.37
C ALA A 144 8.10 -4.95 -5.13
N LEU A 145 7.23 -5.10 -6.12
CA LEU A 145 5.79 -4.91 -5.97
C LEU A 145 5.12 -6.24 -5.68
N VAL A 146 4.36 -6.30 -4.59
CA VAL A 146 3.53 -7.46 -4.23
C VAL A 146 2.21 -6.99 -3.64
N GLY A 147 1.18 -7.83 -3.71
CA GLY A 147 -0.14 -7.50 -3.20
C GLY A 147 -1.18 -8.49 -3.68
N ARG A 148 -2.40 -8.43 -3.15
CA ARG A 148 -3.48 -9.34 -3.59
C ARG A 148 -3.73 -9.24 -5.09
N SER A 149 -4.18 -10.36 -5.65
CA SER A 149 -4.75 -10.38 -7.00
C SER A 149 -5.79 -9.26 -7.18
N ASN A 150 -5.67 -8.50 -8.28
CA ASN A 150 -6.48 -7.32 -8.61
C ASN A 150 -6.37 -6.12 -7.66
N VAL A 151 -5.36 -6.03 -6.80
CA VAL A 151 -5.13 -4.84 -5.96
C VAL A 151 -4.77 -3.60 -6.77
N GLY A 152 -4.18 -3.76 -7.96
CA GLY A 152 -3.78 -2.65 -8.83
C GLY A 152 -2.28 -2.61 -9.15
N LYS A 153 -1.53 -3.66 -8.80
CA LYS A 153 -0.07 -3.76 -9.01
C LYS A 153 0.43 -3.38 -10.40
N SER A 154 -0.05 -4.03 -11.45
CA SER A 154 0.39 -3.72 -12.83
C SER A 154 -0.08 -2.32 -13.28
N SER A 155 -1.19 -1.82 -12.75
CA SER A 155 -1.66 -0.44 -13.01
C SER A 155 -0.76 0.59 -12.36
N LEU A 156 -0.33 0.35 -11.12
CA LEU A 156 0.63 1.19 -10.41
C LEU A 156 1.98 1.18 -11.13
N LEU A 157 2.50 0.01 -11.51
CA LEU A 157 3.74 -0.13 -12.26
C LEU A 157 3.72 0.74 -13.53
N ASN A 158 2.68 0.59 -14.35
CA ASN A 158 2.49 1.36 -15.58
C ASN A 158 2.37 2.87 -15.32
N SER A 159 1.75 3.27 -14.20
CA SER A 159 1.64 4.68 -13.78
C SER A 159 2.99 5.27 -13.37
N LEU A 160 3.79 4.53 -12.59
CA LEU A 160 5.13 4.95 -12.16
C LEU A 160 6.03 5.25 -13.37
N VAL A 161 6.09 4.31 -14.32
CA VAL A 161 6.94 4.41 -15.51
C VAL A 161 6.32 5.21 -16.67
N ARG A 162 5.09 5.72 -16.50
CA ARG A 162 4.31 6.42 -17.53
C ARG A 162 4.20 5.66 -18.86
N ARG A 163 4.10 4.32 -18.82
CA ARG A 163 3.88 3.48 -20.01
C ARG A 163 2.64 2.63 -19.86
N LYS A 164 1.73 2.70 -20.84
CA LYS A 164 0.40 2.07 -20.75
C LYS A 164 0.41 0.53 -20.81
N ARG A 165 1.48 -0.10 -21.30
CA ARG A 165 1.52 -1.55 -21.58
C ARG A 165 2.88 -2.20 -21.28
N LEU A 166 3.69 -1.61 -20.40
CA LEU A 166 4.95 -2.24 -20.01
C LEU A 166 4.67 -3.51 -19.19
N ALA A 167 3.78 -3.41 -18.19
CA ALA A 167 3.19 -4.55 -17.52
C ALA A 167 1.77 -4.83 -18.07
N LEU A 168 1.44 -6.11 -18.24
CA LEU A 168 0.12 -6.53 -18.68
C LEU A 168 -0.93 -6.31 -17.57
N THR A 169 -1.92 -5.45 -17.82
CA THR A 169 -3.05 -5.21 -16.91
C THR A 169 -4.27 -6.04 -17.33
N SER A 170 -4.90 -6.76 -16.39
CA SER A 170 -6.10 -7.57 -16.64
C SER A 170 -7.06 -7.47 -15.46
N LYS A 171 -8.38 -7.55 -15.74
CA LYS A 171 -9.41 -7.72 -14.70
C LYS A 171 -9.50 -9.17 -14.19
N LYS A 172 -9.09 -10.15 -15.02
CA LYS A 172 -8.98 -11.56 -14.63
C LYS A 172 -7.73 -11.73 -13.76
N PRO A 173 -7.85 -12.22 -12.51
CA PRO A 173 -6.69 -12.40 -11.65
C PRO A 173 -5.79 -13.59 -12.10
N GLY A 174 -4.58 -13.69 -11.53
CA GLY A 174 -3.63 -14.79 -11.80
C GLY A 174 -2.78 -14.66 -13.09
N LYS A 175 -2.62 -13.44 -13.63
CA LYS A 175 -1.82 -13.21 -14.86
C LYS A 175 -0.31 -13.13 -14.61
N THR A 176 0.11 -12.50 -13.53
CA THR A 176 1.53 -12.52 -13.11
C THR A 176 1.78 -13.84 -12.39
N GLN A 177 2.50 -14.75 -13.03
CA GLN A 177 2.85 -16.08 -12.50
C GLN A 177 4.37 -16.26 -12.29
N CYS A 178 5.15 -15.24 -12.68
CA CYS A 178 6.59 -15.21 -12.62
C CYS A 178 7.04 -13.87 -12.01
N ILE A 179 8.29 -13.82 -11.57
CA ILE A 179 8.98 -12.60 -11.14
C ILE A 179 9.41 -11.84 -12.40
N ASN A 180 8.81 -10.69 -12.68
CA ASN A 180 9.14 -9.89 -13.85
C ASN A 180 10.04 -8.71 -13.46
N HIS A 181 11.20 -8.60 -14.10
CA HIS A 181 12.13 -7.50 -13.87
C HIS A 181 11.98 -6.43 -14.94
N PHE A 182 11.85 -5.18 -14.49
CA PHE A 182 11.84 -4.00 -15.34
C PHE A 182 13.00 -3.09 -14.96
N ARG A 183 13.95 -2.88 -15.87
CA ARG A 183 15.10 -2.01 -15.66
C ARG A 183 14.70 -0.56 -15.89
N ILE A 184 15.00 0.32 -14.94
CA ILE A 184 14.62 1.73 -14.96
C ILE A 184 15.89 2.59 -14.97
N ASN A 185 15.97 3.50 -15.95
CA ASN A 185 17.12 4.39 -16.19
C ASN A 185 18.48 3.68 -16.09
N ASP A 186 18.56 2.41 -16.50
CA ASP A 186 19.74 1.54 -16.41
C ASP A 186 20.44 1.50 -15.04
N SER A 187 19.70 1.80 -13.95
CA SER A 187 20.29 2.03 -12.62
C SER A 187 19.58 1.32 -11.47
N TRP A 188 18.37 0.80 -11.68
CA TRP A 188 17.64 0.03 -10.68
C TRP A 188 16.51 -0.80 -11.33
N HIS A 189 15.99 -1.77 -10.60
CA HIS A 189 14.87 -2.61 -11.06
C HIS A 189 13.59 -2.33 -10.29
N LEU A 190 12.49 -2.26 -11.04
CA LEU A 190 11.15 -2.46 -10.52
C LEU A 190 10.76 -3.92 -10.79
N VAL A 191 10.41 -4.65 -9.74
CA VAL A 191 10.16 -6.10 -9.82
C VAL A 191 8.69 -6.39 -9.56
N ASP A 192 8.00 -7.01 -10.52
CA ASP A 192 6.58 -7.37 -10.40
C ASP A 192 6.45 -8.85 -10.01
N LEU A 193 6.04 -9.12 -8.76
CA LEU A 193 5.85 -10.49 -8.27
C LEU A 193 4.39 -10.95 -8.44
N PRO A 194 4.13 -12.27 -8.45
CA PRO A 194 2.78 -12.81 -8.41
C PRO A 194 2.01 -12.29 -7.21
N GLY A 195 0.71 -12.06 -7.41
CA GLY A 195 -0.16 -11.62 -6.31
C GLY A 195 -0.66 -12.78 -5.47
N TYR A 196 -0.71 -12.60 -4.14
CA TYR A 196 -1.26 -13.59 -3.22
C TYR A 196 -2.80 -13.59 -3.17
N GLY A 197 -3.36 -14.61 -2.53
CA GLY A 197 -4.81 -14.71 -2.28
C GLY A 197 -5.69 -15.00 -3.50
N TYR A 198 -5.12 -15.47 -4.62
CA TYR A 198 -5.90 -15.84 -5.80
C TYR A 198 -6.61 -17.18 -5.64
N ALA A 199 -7.76 -17.19 -4.98
CA ALA A 199 -8.49 -18.42 -4.63
C ALA A 199 -8.86 -19.35 -5.80
N ALA A 200 -8.93 -18.84 -7.03
CA ALA A 200 -9.30 -19.64 -8.21
C ALA A 200 -8.11 -20.38 -8.85
N ALA A 201 -6.87 -20.12 -8.45
CA ALA A 201 -5.73 -20.94 -8.86
C ALA A 201 -5.71 -22.27 -8.07
N PRO A 202 -5.23 -23.37 -8.69
CA PRO A 202 -4.97 -24.63 -8.00
C PRO A 202 -4.14 -24.42 -6.74
N HIS A 203 -4.38 -25.23 -5.70
CA HIS A 203 -3.69 -25.11 -4.43
C HIS A 203 -2.17 -25.23 -4.58
N GLU A 204 -1.70 -26.22 -5.34
CA GLU A 204 -0.26 -26.45 -5.61
C GLU A 204 0.40 -25.22 -6.21
N LEU A 205 -0.20 -24.65 -7.25
CA LEU A 205 0.31 -23.45 -7.91
C LEU A 205 0.36 -22.23 -6.97
N ARG A 206 -0.61 -22.10 -6.06
CA ARG A 206 -0.61 -21.04 -5.04
C ARG A 206 0.53 -21.23 -4.04
N THR A 207 0.75 -22.46 -3.59
CA THR A 207 1.83 -22.81 -2.68
C THR A 207 3.19 -22.55 -3.32
N ASP A 208 3.34 -22.90 -4.60
CA ASP A 208 4.57 -22.65 -5.35
C ASP A 208 4.86 -21.16 -5.48
N TRP A 209 3.85 -20.34 -5.83
CA TRP A 209 3.99 -18.89 -5.91
C TRP A 209 4.39 -18.26 -4.58
N ASP A 210 3.72 -18.67 -3.50
CA ASP A 210 4.03 -18.17 -2.16
C ASP A 210 5.46 -18.55 -1.76
N LYS A 211 5.86 -19.80 -2.03
CA LYS A 211 7.21 -20.30 -1.75
C LYS A 211 8.28 -19.49 -2.47
N PHE A 212 8.23 -19.39 -3.80
CA PHE A 212 9.31 -18.71 -4.53
C PHE A 212 9.32 -17.20 -4.27
N THR A 213 8.16 -16.58 -4.00
CA THR A 213 8.06 -15.16 -3.67
C THR A 213 8.75 -14.88 -2.33
N LYS A 214 8.49 -15.73 -1.33
CA LYS A 214 9.15 -15.65 -0.02
C LYS A 214 10.64 -15.96 -0.12
N ASP A 215 11.02 -16.99 -0.88
CA ASP A 215 12.43 -17.32 -1.13
C ASP A 215 13.18 -16.14 -1.79
N TYR A 216 12.53 -15.44 -2.74
CA TYR A 216 13.09 -14.24 -3.33
C TYR A 216 13.29 -13.14 -2.27
N PHE A 217 12.30 -12.83 -1.42
CA PHE A 217 12.46 -11.79 -0.40
C PHE A 217 13.53 -12.11 0.65
N LEU A 218 13.67 -13.38 1.03
CA LEU A 218 14.64 -13.81 2.05
C LEU A 218 16.08 -13.80 1.54
N ASN A 219 16.30 -14.06 0.25
CA ASN A 219 17.63 -14.32 -0.29
C ASN A 219 18.15 -13.23 -1.24
N ARG A 220 17.34 -12.24 -1.62
CA ARG A 220 17.72 -11.21 -2.60
C ARG A 220 18.47 -10.06 -1.95
N SER A 221 19.80 -10.09 -2.01
CA SER A 221 20.67 -9.06 -1.42
C SER A 221 20.51 -7.66 -2.03
N THR A 222 20.06 -7.56 -3.27
CA THR A 222 19.80 -6.29 -3.98
C THR A 222 18.42 -5.69 -3.67
N LEU A 223 17.57 -6.38 -2.89
CA LEU A 223 16.24 -5.90 -2.53
C LEU A 223 16.33 -4.73 -1.55
N VAL A 224 15.97 -3.54 -2.01
CA VAL A 224 15.95 -2.32 -1.18
C VAL A 224 14.68 -2.24 -0.36
N SER A 225 13.52 -2.50 -0.97
CA SER A 225 12.23 -2.48 -0.28
C SER A 225 11.16 -3.24 -1.05
N VAL A 226 10.28 -3.89 -0.32
CA VAL A 226 9.01 -4.43 -0.81
C VAL A 226 7.92 -3.38 -0.71
N PHE A 227 7.23 -3.09 -1.80
CA PHE A 227 6.02 -2.28 -1.82
C PHE A 227 4.82 -3.22 -1.75
N LEU A 228 4.24 -3.30 -0.56
CA LEU A 228 3.07 -4.11 -0.28
C LEU A 228 1.81 -3.31 -0.60
N LEU A 229 1.13 -3.68 -1.68
CA LEU A 229 -0.05 -2.98 -2.15
C LEU A 229 -1.31 -3.45 -1.43
N ILE A 230 -2.07 -2.50 -0.91
CA ILE A 230 -3.34 -2.68 -0.21
C ILE A 230 -4.44 -1.93 -0.96
N ASP A 231 -5.65 -2.49 -1.08
CA ASP A 231 -6.79 -1.82 -1.73
C ASP A 231 -7.51 -0.92 -0.71
N ALA A 232 -7.37 0.40 -0.83
CA ALA A 232 -7.97 1.36 0.09
C ALA A 232 -9.49 1.55 -0.12
N SER A 233 -10.07 0.99 -1.19
CA SER A 233 -11.50 1.11 -1.48
C SER A 233 -12.38 0.12 -0.71
N ILE A 234 -11.75 -0.75 0.09
CA ILE A 234 -12.40 -1.78 0.90
C ILE A 234 -11.79 -1.82 2.31
N PRO A 235 -12.52 -2.38 3.30
CA PRO A 235 -11.94 -2.65 4.61
C PRO A 235 -10.74 -3.59 4.53
N ALA A 236 -9.80 -3.40 5.45
CA ALA A 236 -8.60 -4.22 5.63
C ALA A 236 -8.93 -5.72 5.58
N LYS A 237 -8.09 -6.50 4.89
CA LYS A 237 -8.24 -7.96 4.83
C LYS A 237 -7.18 -8.62 5.69
N LYS A 238 -7.59 -9.70 6.35
CA LYS A 238 -6.72 -10.51 7.19
C LYS A 238 -5.45 -10.96 6.46
N ILE A 239 -5.59 -11.44 5.23
CA ILE A 239 -4.44 -11.89 4.42
C ILE A 239 -3.43 -10.76 4.14
N ASP A 240 -3.87 -9.51 4.04
CA ASP A 240 -2.97 -8.36 3.84
C ASP A 240 -2.18 -8.06 5.12
N LEU A 241 -2.84 -8.12 6.28
CA LEU A 241 -2.22 -7.96 7.61
C LEU A 241 -1.24 -9.10 7.91
N GLU A 242 -1.63 -10.34 7.62
CA GLU A 242 -0.76 -11.53 7.78
C GLU A 242 0.49 -11.42 6.90
N TYR A 243 0.36 -10.93 5.66
CA TYR A 243 1.49 -10.75 4.75
C TYR A 243 2.44 -9.65 5.24
N ALA A 244 1.88 -8.51 5.66
CA ALA A 244 2.68 -7.41 6.21
C ALA A 244 3.42 -7.83 7.50
N SER A 245 2.73 -8.57 8.38
CA SER A 245 3.31 -9.14 9.60
C SER A 245 4.46 -10.11 9.27
N TRP A 246 4.29 -10.98 8.26
CA TRP A 246 5.36 -11.88 7.82
C TRP A 246 6.58 -11.13 7.30
N LEU A 247 6.40 -10.06 6.50
CA LEU A 247 7.51 -9.22 6.04
C LEU A 247 8.26 -8.60 7.23
N GLY A 248 7.52 -8.03 8.21
CA GLY A 248 8.11 -7.46 9.43
C GLY A 248 8.86 -8.49 10.28
N GLN A 249 8.27 -9.68 10.48
CA GLN A 249 8.89 -10.78 11.24
C GLN A 249 10.22 -11.24 10.65
N ASN A 250 10.34 -11.23 9.32
CA ASN A 250 11.56 -11.60 8.62
C ASN A 250 12.49 -10.41 8.36
N GLN A 251 12.21 -9.24 8.96
CA GLN A 251 13.02 -8.02 8.81
C GLN A 251 13.19 -7.57 7.35
N ILE A 252 12.21 -7.88 6.49
CA ILE A 252 12.22 -7.48 5.09
C ILE A 252 11.76 -6.02 5.02
N PRO A 253 12.58 -5.09 4.48
CA PRO A 253 12.19 -3.69 4.38
C PRO A 253 10.93 -3.54 3.53
N MET A 254 9.93 -2.81 4.04
CA MET A 254 8.66 -2.65 3.32
C MET A 254 8.11 -1.23 3.38
N THR A 255 7.32 -0.88 2.37
CA THR A 255 6.46 0.31 2.33
C THR A 255 5.05 -0.10 1.92
N LEU A 256 4.04 0.33 2.68
CA LEU A 256 2.64 0.06 2.39
C LEU A 256 2.15 1.02 1.30
N ILE A 257 1.62 0.48 0.20
CA ILE A 257 1.06 1.29 -0.88
C ILE A 257 -0.46 1.11 -0.90
N PHE A 258 -1.18 2.12 -0.44
CA PHE A 258 -2.63 2.13 -0.47
C PHE A 258 -3.11 2.56 -1.85
N THR A 259 -3.72 1.65 -2.59
CA THR A 259 -4.15 1.81 -3.98
C THR A 259 -5.64 2.14 -4.09
N LYS A 260 -6.04 2.68 -5.25
CA LYS A 260 -7.43 2.98 -5.60
C LYS A 260 -8.09 4.01 -4.68
N CYS A 261 -7.32 5.00 -4.20
CA CYS A 261 -7.84 6.10 -3.39
C CYS A 261 -8.85 7.00 -4.14
N ASP A 262 -8.98 6.85 -5.46
CA ASP A 262 -10.06 7.45 -6.25
C ASP A 262 -11.43 6.76 -6.06
N LYS A 263 -11.44 5.52 -5.56
CA LYS A 263 -12.67 4.71 -5.50
C LYS A 263 -13.34 4.84 -4.14
N ARG A 264 -14.60 5.26 -4.18
CA ARG A 264 -15.46 5.31 -3.02
C ARG A 264 -16.71 4.44 -3.21
N LYS A 265 -16.94 3.51 -2.28
CA LYS A 265 -18.26 2.86 -2.19
C LYS A 265 -19.26 3.88 -1.64
N LYS A 266 -20.46 3.93 -2.23
CA LYS A 266 -21.54 4.82 -1.76
C LYS A 266 -21.85 4.51 -0.28
N LYS A 267 -22.02 5.55 0.55
CA LYS A 267 -22.28 5.42 2.00
C LYS A 267 -23.47 4.49 2.31
N LYS A 268 -24.50 4.51 1.44
CA LYS A 268 -25.66 3.61 1.52
C LYS A 268 -25.34 2.10 1.45
N ASN A 269 -24.16 1.73 0.96
CA ASN A 269 -23.68 0.35 0.88
C ASN A 269 -22.61 0.04 1.94
N GLY A 270 -22.54 0.83 3.03
CA GLY A 270 -21.53 0.66 4.08
C GLY A 270 -20.10 1.02 3.65
N GLY A 271 -19.95 1.83 2.61
CA GLY A 271 -18.63 2.23 2.10
C GLY A 271 -17.99 3.35 2.92
N LYS A 272 -16.86 3.04 3.57
CA LYS A 272 -15.93 4.03 4.12
C LYS A 272 -15.17 4.77 3.03
N ARG A 273 -14.69 5.97 3.34
CA ARG A 273 -13.73 6.68 2.48
C ARG A 273 -12.38 5.96 2.49
N PRO A 274 -11.57 6.09 1.42
CA PRO A 274 -10.23 5.50 1.40
C PRO A 274 -9.37 5.90 2.60
N GLU A 275 -9.42 7.18 3.01
CA GLU A 275 -8.69 7.70 4.16
C GLU A 275 -9.07 6.96 5.46
N GLU A 276 -10.36 6.68 5.66
CA GLU A 276 -10.86 5.95 6.82
C GLU A 276 -10.38 4.48 6.81
N ASN A 277 -10.39 3.80 5.66
CA ASN A 277 -9.88 2.42 5.55
C ASN A 277 -8.36 2.36 5.76
N VAL A 278 -7.62 3.38 5.32
CA VAL A 278 -6.18 3.52 5.53
C VAL A 278 -5.89 3.66 7.02
N GLN A 279 -6.63 4.53 7.71
CA GLN A 279 -6.51 4.69 9.16
C GLN A 279 -6.83 3.39 9.90
N ASP A 280 -7.93 2.71 9.57
CA ASP A 280 -8.28 1.42 10.17
C ASP A 280 -7.13 0.39 9.99
N PHE A 281 -6.55 0.32 8.79
CA PHE A 281 -5.43 -0.60 8.52
C PHE A 281 -4.21 -0.26 9.36
N GLN A 282 -3.87 1.02 9.49
CA GLN A 282 -2.75 1.48 10.30
C GLN A 282 -2.92 1.18 11.78
N GLU A 283 -4.14 1.32 12.30
CA GLU A 283 -4.46 0.96 13.69
C GLU A 283 -4.29 -0.54 13.91
N LEU A 284 -4.81 -1.36 12.98
CA LEU A 284 -4.70 -2.82 13.06
C LEU A 284 -3.26 -3.33 12.98
N ILE A 285 -2.41 -2.65 12.22
CA ILE A 285 -1.03 -3.11 12.02
C ILE A 285 -0.07 -2.59 13.09
N ARG A 286 -0.43 -1.51 13.80
CA ARG A 286 0.47 -0.81 14.75
C ARG A 286 1.07 -1.75 15.78
N ASP A 287 0.29 -2.67 16.34
CA ASP A 287 0.74 -3.56 17.41
C ASP A 287 1.83 -4.56 16.96
N PHE A 288 2.01 -4.74 15.64
CA PHE A 288 3.03 -5.62 15.08
C PHE A 288 4.37 -4.92 14.83
N PHE A 289 4.45 -3.59 14.93
CA PHE A 289 5.64 -2.83 14.57
C PHE A 289 6.04 -1.86 15.68
N GLN A 290 7.34 -1.83 16.02
CA GLN A 290 7.86 -0.85 16.99
C GLN A 290 7.77 0.59 16.46
N THR A 291 7.98 0.76 15.16
CA THR A 291 7.87 2.04 14.45
C THR A 291 6.82 1.95 13.37
N ALA A 292 6.05 3.02 13.15
CA ALA A 292 5.05 3.05 12.09
C ALA A 292 5.68 2.70 10.72
N PRO A 293 5.18 1.68 10.00
CA PRO A 293 5.69 1.39 8.66
C PRO A 293 5.42 2.59 7.73
N PRO A 294 6.32 2.89 6.77
CA PRO A 294 6.08 3.93 5.79
C PRO A 294 4.90 3.53 4.92
N TRP A 295 4.05 4.49 4.61
CA TRP A 295 2.90 4.27 3.75
C TRP A 295 2.61 5.45 2.83
N ILE A 296 2.05 5.17 1.66
CA ILE A 296 1.66 6.19 0.68
C ILE A 296 0.28 5.86 0.10
N MET A 297 -0.61 6.85 0.04
CA MET A 297 -1.90 6.78 -0.65
C MET A 297 -1.74 7.07 -2.15
N THR A 298 -2.37 6.25 -2.99
CA THR A 298 -2.16 6.28 -4.44
C THR A 298 -3.43 6.02 -5.24
N SER A 299 -3.45 6.59 -6.45
CA SER A 299 -4.40 6.22 -7.49
C SER A 299 -3.71 6.25 -8.85
N SER A 300 -3.70 5.11 -9.54
CA SER A 300 -3.22 5.03 -10.92
C SER A 300 -4.17 5.71 -11.93
N VAL A 301 -5.36 6.12 -11.50
CA VAL A 301 -6.33 6.85 -12.33
C VAL A 301 -6.05 8.35 -12.28
N THR A 302 -5.85 8.90 -11.08
CA THR A 302 -5.60 10.34 -10.88
C THR A 302 -4.11 10.70 -10.83
N ASN A 303 -3.23 9.70 -10.82
CA ASN A 303 -1.79 9.81 -10.56
C ASN A 303 -1.42 10.33 -9.17
N GLN A 304 -2.37 10.35 -8.23
CA GLN A 304 -2.10 10.61 -6.81
C GLN A 304 -1.01 9.66 -6.30
N GLY A 305 -0.05 10.18 -5.54
CA GLY A 305 0.99 9.40 -4.85
C GLY A 305 2.12 8.93 -5.74
N ARG A 306 2.07 9.21 -7.05
CA ARG A 306 3.10 8.75 -8.01
C ARG A 306 4.45 9.40 -7.73
N ASP A 307 4.46 10.72 -7.61
CA ASP A 307 5.72 11.47 -7.45
C ASP A 307 6.27 11.26 -6.04
N GLU A 308 5.39 11.11 -5.05
CA GLU A 308 5.72 10.72 -3.69
C GLU A 308 6.39 9.34 -3.62
N ILE A 309 5.86 8.34 -4.35
CA ILE A 309 6.53 7.03 -4.47
C ILE A 309 7.93 7.20 -5.08
N LEU A 310 8.06 7.93 -6.19
CA LEU A 310 9.35 8.07 -6.87
C LEU A 310 10.38 8.79 -5.99
N LEU A 311 9.98 9.81 -5.24
CA LEU A 311 10.84 10.49 -4.26
C LEU A 311 11.27 9.55 -3.13
N HIS A 312 10.34 8.77 -2.58
CA HIS A 312 10.65 7.78 -1.54
C HIS A 312 11.59 6.68 -2.06
N MET A 313 11.32 6.14 -3.25
CA MET A 313 12.21 5.17 -3.91
C MET A 313 13.61 5.75 -4.10
N ALA A 314 13.72 6.98 -4.60
CA ALA A 314 14.99 7.64 -4.81
C ALA A 314 15.77 7.81 -3.50
N GLN A 315 15.08 8.20 -2.42
CA GLN A 315 15.65 8.29 -1.09
C GLN A 315 16.18 6.95 -0.59
N LEU A 316 15.37 5.88 -0.65
CA LEU A 316 15.79 4.55 -0.23
C LEU A 316 16.97 4.05 -1.08
N ARG A 317 16.90 4.20 -2.40
CA ARG A 317 17.95 3.79 -3.35
C ARG A 317 19.26 4.53 -3.07
N ASN A 318 19.22 5.85 -2.93
CA ASN A 318 20.42 6.65 -2.76
C ASN A 318 21.08 6.43 -1.40
N TYR A 319 20.28 6.12 -0.37
CA TYR A 319 20.81 5.66 0.91
C TYR A 319 21.48 4.28 0.78
N TRP A 320 20.79 3.32 0.15
CA TRP A 320 21.33 1.98 -0.10
C TRP A 320 22.61 1.99 -0.94
N LEU A 321 22.72 2.86 -1.94
CA LEU A 321 23.94 2.98 -2.76
C LEU A 321 25.13 3.57 -2.00
N LYS A 322 24.89 4.29 -0.90
CA LYS A 322 25.93 4.92 -0.08
C LYS A 322 26.52 3.95 0.96
N HIS A 323 25.76 2.94 1.38
CA HIS A 323 26.02 2.12 2.57
C HIS A 323 26.00 0.64 2.25
#